data_AF-A0A7Y9WMA3-F1
#
_entry.id   AF-A0A7Y9WMA3-F1
#
_cell.length_a   1.000
_cell.length_b   1.000
_cell.length_c   1.000
_cell.angle_alpha   90.00
_cell.angle_beta   90.00
_cell.angle_gamma   90.00
#
_symmetry.space_group_name_H-M   'P 1'
#
loop_
_entity.id
_entity.type
_entity.pdbx_description
1 polymer ?
#
loop_
_entity_poly.entity_id
_entity_poly.type
_entity_poly.pdbx_seq_one_letter_code
_entity_poly.pdbx_strand_id
1 'polypeptide(L)'
;MQPVNRTNSAVEIRRCRNIDEQAMLLDAWNQSYCQISRGTFDGSVSSFFAGGVRVLVERLNRTVYQRGQVAGSRVAVGIPFQLEGHALLCGQTSHRDGLHVFSGDGGFEFLSPDKHVVVNLEIEPEAVEDALVRAQLEEIAVRLGARPGVLNVDPARLQGFREVLKQLLDAVAATPTLLDDAGVAAAFEKSVVFGLAEVVPPMRVGEAHAHLQGEARTARNWQLVRQVRGLVEESPDCPLSVAELCARFRASRRTLQYAFEDTVGVNPSAYIRAVRLDHVRRGLRGAQSVTEVATRWGFWHFGNFSNEYRGQFGELPSETWRRARGV
;
A
#
# COMPACT_ATOMS: atom_id res chain seq x y z
N MET A 1 -28.66 -12.66 3.89
CA MET A 1 -27.71 -11.54 3.82
C MET A 1 -28.44 -10.43 3.08
N GLN A 2 -28.84 -9.35 3.77
CA GLN A 2 -29.57 -8.25 3.11
C GLN A 2 -28.60 -7.47 2.20
N PRO A 3 -29.04 -7.00 1.03
CA PRO A 3 -28.22 -6.15 0.18
C PRO A 3 -27.99 -4.82 0.90
N VAL A 4 -26.72 -4.48 1.12
CA VAL A 4 -26.33 -3.14 1.56
C VAL A 4 -26.69 -2.19 0.43
N ASN A 5 -27.66 -1.31 0.68
CA ASN A 5 -28.04 -0.23 -0.24
C ASN A 5 -26.78 0.60 -0.54
N ARG A 6 -26.20 0.45 -1.74
CA ARG A 6 -25.01 1.16 -2.23
C ARG A 6 -25.40 2.56 -2.76
N THR A 7 -26.16 3.33 -2.00
CA THR A 7 -26.76 4.61 -2.47
C THR A 7 -26.16 5.82 -1.78
N ASN A 8 -24.84 5.96 -1.71
CA ASN A 8 -24.26 7.23 -1.27
C ASN A 8 -23.05 7.63 -2.10
N SER A 9 -23.28 8.61 -2.98
CA SER A 9 -22.35 9.30 -3.87
C SER A 9 -21.46 10.32 -3.15
N ALA A 10 -21.49 10.32 -1.81
CA ALA A 10 -20.74 11.27 -1.02
C ALA A 10 -19.24 11.00 -1.14
N VAL A 11 -18.50 11.98 -1.65
CA VAL A 11 -17.03 11.99 -1.56
C VAL A 11 -16.66 12.04 -0.09
N GLU A 12 -16.16 10.93 0.44
CA GLU A 12 -15.72 10.86 1.82
C GLU A 12 -14.21 11.10 1.89
N ILE A 13 -13.81 12.18 2.56
CA ILE A 13 -12.40 12.47 2.85
C ILE A 13 -12.14 12.19 4.32
N ARG A 14 -11.27 11.23 4.59
CA ARG A 14 -10.85 10.89 5.96
C ARG A 14 -9.37 11.13 6.14
N ARG A 15 -9.02 12.01 7.09
CA ARG A 15 -7.64 12.19 7.55
C ARG A 15 -7.31 11.14 8.61
N CYS A 16 -6.10 10.60 8.52
CA CYS A 16 -5.60 9.52 9.35
C CYS A 16 -4.36 9.98 10.11
N ARG A 17 -4.37 9.83 11.43
CA ARG A 17 -3.25 10.22 12.32
C ARG A 17 -2.23 9.09 12.47
N ASN A 18 -2.59 7.88 12.03
CA ASN A 18 -1.70 6.74 12.02
C ASN A 18 -2.02 5.77 10.89
N ILE A 19 -1.07 4.89 10.63
CA ILE A 19 -1.13 3.91 9.55
C ILE A 19 -2.26 2.88 9.72
N ASP A 20 -2.66 2.54 10.94
CA ASP A 20 -3.73 1.56 11.15
C ASP A 20 -5.10 2.18 10.86
N GLU A 21 -5.33 3.43 11.27
CA GLU A 21 -6.53 4.19 10.88
C GLU A 21 -6.66 4.23 9.35
N GLN A 22 -5.57 4.43 8.64
CA GLN A 22 -5.57 4.45 7.18
C GLN A 22 -5.81 3.07 6.56
N ALA A 23 -5.11 2.04 7.06
CA ALA A 23 -5.30 0.66 6.58
C ALA A 23 -6.75 0.19 6.75
N MET A 24 -7.44 0.60 7.82
CA MET A 24 -8.85 0.27 8.08
C MET A 24 -9.83 0.90 7.08
N LEU A 25 -9.46 1.98 6.36
CA LEU A 25 -10.33 2.61 5.35
C LEU A 25 -10.31 1.85 4.01
N LEU A 26 -9.35 0.94 3.84
CA LEU A 26 -9.18 0.08 2.68
C LEU A 26 -9.62 -1.36 3.02
N ASP A 27 -10.73 -1.48 3.73
CA ASP A 27 -11.29 -2.71 4.29
C ASP A 27 -11.41 -3.87 3.28
N ALA A 28 -11.79 -3.57 2.04
CA ALA A 28 -11.92 -4.54 0.96
C ALA A 28 -10.59 -5.22 0.54
N TRP A 29 -9.45 -4.70 1.00
CA TRP A 29 -8.12 -5.16 0.61
C TRP A 29 -7.42 -5.96 1.71
N ASN A 30 -8.06 -6.21 2.86
CA ASN A 30 -7.46 -6.97 3.97
C ASN A 30 -6.02 -6.51 4.29
N GLN A 31 -5.82 -5.21 4.50
CA GLN A 31 -4.48 -4.62 4.54
C GLN A 31 -3.86 -4.55 5.94
N SER A 32 -2.53 -4.59 5.99
CA SER A 32 -1.72 -4.30 7.17
C SER A 32 -0.53 -3.41 6.80
N TYR A 33 -0.33 -2.33 7.55
CA TYR A 33 0.68 -1.30 7.28
C TYR A 33 1.72 -1.25 8.38
N CYS A 34 3.01 -1.25 8.06
CA CYS A 34 4.09 -1.05 9.02
C CYS A 34 4.88 0.21 8.64
N GLN A 35 4.88 1.22 9.52
CA GLN A 35 5.63 2.44 9.27
C GLN A 35 7.13 2.17 9.40
N ILE A 36 7.89 2.41 8.34
CA ILE A 36 9.34 2.16 8.29
C ILE A 36 10.11 3.43 8.61
N SER A 37 9.82 4.55 7.93
CA SER A 37 10.52 5.81 8.20
C SER A 37 10.03 6.47 9.48
N ARG A 38 10.95 7.18 10.15
CA ARG A 38 10.69 7.85 11.42
C ARG A 38 9.83 9.09 11.23
N GLY A 39 9.11 9.48 12.29
CA GLY A 39 8.37 10.73 12.40
C GLY A 39 6.85 10.55 12.42
N THR A 40 6.15 11.67 12.56
CA THR A 40 4.69 11.69 12.67
C THR A 40 4.03 11.31 11.34
N PHE A 41 3.09 10.38 11.42
CA PHE A 41 2.23 10.03 10.30
C PHE A 41 1.09 11.05 10.13
N ASP A 42 0.87 11.48 8.90
CA ASP A 42 -0.25 12.32 8.47
C ASP A 42 -0.66 11.87 7.07
N GLY A 43 -1.74 11.09 7.01
CA GLY A 43 -2.25 10.49 5.79
C GLY A 43 -3.70 10.83 5.56
N SER A 44 -4.20 10.51 4.37
CA SER A 44 -5.61 10.65 4.07
C SER A 44 -6.06 9.68 2.99
N VAL A 45 -7.31 9.27 3.08
CA VAL A 45 -8.00 8.54 2.02
C VAL A 45 -9.24 9.34 1.65
N SER A 46 -9.38 9.64 0.36
CA SER A 46 -10.64 10.11 -0.22
C SER A 46 -11.26 8.97 -1.01
N SER A 47 -12.54 8.68 -0.85
CA SER A 47 -13.19 7.64 -1.65
C SER A 47 -14.60 8.00 -2.08
N PHE A 48 -15.00 7.47 -3.23
CA PHE A 48 -16.36 7.54 -3.75
C PHE A 48 -16.61 6.40 -4.75
N PHE A 49 -17.88 6.17 -5.08
CA PHE A 49 -18.31 5.25 -6.13
C PHE A 49 -18.85 6.02 -7.33
N ALA A 50 -18.56 5.53 -8.53
CA ALA A 50 -19.15 5.98 -9.78
C ALA A 50 -19.47 4.73 -10.62
N GLY A 51 -20.74 4.33 -10.64
CA GLY A 51 -21.14 3.03 -11.19
C GLY A 51 -20.49 1.87 -10.41
N GLY A 52 -19.92 0.91 -11.14
CA GLY A 52 -19.13 -0.22 -10.64
C GLY A 52 -17.68 0.13 -10.27
N VAL A 53 -17.25 1.38 -10.40
CA VAL A 53 -15.89 1.84 -10.04
C VAL A 53 -15.88 2.45 -8.64
N ARG A 54 -15.08 1.90 -7.74
CA ARG A 54 -14.67 2.58 -6.50
C ARG A 54 -13.33 3.27 -6.75
N VAL A 55 -13.30 4.57 -6.51
CA VAL A 55 -12.08 5.37 -6.62
C VAL A 55 -11.59 5.70 -5.22
N LEU A 56 -10.30 5.48 -4.97
CA LEU A 56 -9.65 5.82 -3.71
C LEU A 56 -8.39 6.62 -3.97
N VAL A 57 -8.35 7.86 -3.47
CA VAL A 57 -7.16 8.69 -3.51
C VAL A 57 -6.45 8.55 -2.18
N GLU A 58 -5.32 7.83 -2.19
CA GLU A 58 -4.51 7.60 -1.00
C GLU A 58 -3.32 8.56 -0.96
N ARG A 59 -3.14 9.22 0.18
CA ARG A 59 -1.96 10.03 0.50
C ARG A 59 -1.21 9.45 1.69
N LEU A 60 0.09 9.31 1.57
CA LEU A 60 1.00 8.94 2.65
C LEU A 60 2.16 9.92 2.72
N ASN A 61 2.54 10.30 3.94
CA ASN A 61 3.67 11.19 4.20
C ASN A 61 4.90 10.49 4.81
N ARG A 62 4.83 9.17 5.04
CA ARG A 62 5.90 8.32 5.58
C ARG A 62 6.06 7.09 4.70
N THR A 63 7.23 6.49 4.76
CA THR A 63 7.54 5.21 4.15
C THR A 63 6.81 4.13 4.92
N VAL A 64 5.91 3.43 4.23
CA VAL A 64 5.06 2.41 4.83
C VAL A 64 5.24 1.14 4.02
N TYR A 65 5.49 0.05 4.74
CA TYR A 65 5.42 -1.30 4.18
C TYR A 65 3.99 -1.80 4.33
N GLN A 66 3.33 -2.02 3.21
CA GLN A 66 1.93 -2.41 3.10
C GLN A 66 1.84 -3.85 2.63
N ARG A 67 0.95 -4.64 3.22
CA ARG A 67 0.54 -5.96 2.71
C ARG A 67 -0.96 -5.97 2.59
N GLY A 68 -1.49 -6.55 1.53
CA GLY A 68 -2.92 -6.72 1.37
C GLY A 68 -3.25 -7.74 0.31
N GLN A 69 -4.54 -8.00 0.15
CA GLN A 69 -5.09 -8.85 -0.88
C GLN A 69 -6.43 -8.29 -1.33
N VAL A 70 -6.56 -8.10 -2.64
CA VAL A 70 -7.83 -7.73 -3.27
C VAL A 70 -8.61 -9.01 -3.60
N ALA A 71 -9.93 -8.97 -3.49
CA ALA A 71 -10.79 -10.07 -3.91
C ALA A 71 -10.50 -10.47 -5.37
N GLY A 72 -10.37 -11.77 -5.65
CA GLY A 72 -9.92 -12.28 -6.95
C GLY A 72 -10.85 -11.95 -8.13
N SER A 73 -12.11 -11.58 -7.86
CA SER A 73 -13.07 -11.13 -8.87
C SER A 73 -12.87 -9.68 -9.31
N ARG A 74 -12.08 -8.88 -8.57
CA ARG A 74 -11.94 -7.44 -8.81
C ARG A 74 -10.69 -7.12 -9.62
N VAL A 75 -10.81 -6.12 -10.47
CA VAL A 75 -9.68 -5.43 -11.09
C VAL A 75 -9.27 -4.30 -10.16
N ALA A 76 -8.02 -4.29 -9.70
CA ALA A 76 -7.49 -3.26 -8.81
C ALA A 76 -6.15 -2.75 -9.31
N VAL A 77 -6.11 -1.47 -9.66
CA VAL A 77 -4.92 -0.80 -10.19
C VAL A 77 -4.69 0.53 -9.50
N GLY A 78 -3.43 0.88 -9.28
CA GLY A 78 -3.01 2.18 -8.76
C GLY A 78 -2.34 3.01 -9.84
N ILE A 79 -2.73 4.26 -9.94
CA ILE A 79 -2.13 5.27 -10.80
C ILE A 79 -1.37 6.25 -9.92
N PRO A 80 -0.02 6.23 -9.90
CA PRO A 80 0.75 7.19 -9.13
C PRO A 80 0.62 8.59 -9.71
N PHE A 81 0.11 9.52 -8.91
CA PHE A 81 0.10 10.95 -9.21
C PHE A 81 1.37 11.62 -8.67
N GLN A 82 1.79 11.20 -7.47
CA GLN A 82 3.05 11.58 -6.85
C GLN A 82 3.68 10.34 -6.22
N LEU A 83 4.95 10.09 -6.51
CA LEU A 83 5.71 8.98 -5.95
C LEU A 83 7.19 9.38 -5.90
N GLU A 84 7.56 10.15 -4.87
CA GLU A 84 8.92 10.67 -4.72
C GLU A 84 9.70 9.84 -3.71
N GLY A 85 10.74 9.14 -4.18
CA GLY A 85 11.63 8.35 -3.35
C GLY A 85 11.68 6.90 -3.80
N HIS A 86 12.26 6.06 -2.94
CA HIS A 86 12.38 4.63 -3.21
C HIS A 86 11.05 3.92 -2.91
N ALA A 87 10.53 3.19 -3.89
CA ALA A 87 9.29 2.45 -3.78
C ALA A 87 9.43 1.08 -4.44
N LEU A 88 8.83 0.04 -3.85
CA LEU A 88 8.85 -1.32 -4.38
C LEU A 88 7.45 -1.92 -4.30
N LEU A 89 6.99 -2.55 -5.38
CA LEU A 89 5.75 -3.32 -5.40
C LEU A 89 6.08 -4.77 -5.77
N CYS A 90 5.82 -5.69 -4.85
CA CYS A 90 6.12 -7.12 -4.98
C CYS A 90 7.59 -7.40 -5.37
N GLY A 91 8.52 -6.59 -4.87
CA GLY A 91 9.96 -6.70 -5.17
C GLY A 91 10.38 -6.12 -6.52
N GLN A 92 9.47 -5.48 -7.26
CA GLN A 92 9.76 -4.73 -8.48
C GLN A 92 9.89 -3.25 -8.15
N THR A 93 10.80 -2.55 -8.84
CA THR A 93 10.96 -1.10 -8.69
C THR A 93 9.67 -0.39 -9.11
N SER A 94 9.05 0.30 -8.15
CA SER A 94 7.86 1.10 -8.40
C SER A 94 8.29 2.53 -8.70
N HIS A 95 7.65 3.13 -9.70
CA HIS A 95 7.96 4.46 -10.18
C HIS A 95 6.68 5.14 -10.66
N ARG A 96 6.72 6.49 -10.74
CA ARG A 96 5.54 7.27 -11.10
C ARG A 96 4.91 6.77 -12.40
N ASP A 97 5.69 6.56 -13.45
CA ASP A 97 5.22 6.22 -14.80
C ASP A 97 4.96 4.72 -15.03
N GLY A 98 4.67 3.98 -13.96
CA GLY A 98 4.27 2.58 -14.01
C GLY A 98 2.86 2.43 -13.48
N LEU A 99 2.10 1.50 -14.05
CA LEU A 99 0.80 1.13 -13.50
C LEU A 99 1.01 0.13 -12.36
N HIS A 100 0.49 0.43 -11.18
CA HIS A 100 0.51 -0.52 -10.07
C HIS A 100 -0.64 -1.49 -10.24
N VAL A 101 -0.36 -2.79 -10.24
CA VAL A 101 -1.38 -3.85 -10.31
C VAL A 101 -1.46 -4.51 -8.94
N PHE A 102 -2.65 -4.46 -8.33
CA PHE A 102 -2.90 -5.02 -7.00
C PHE A 102 -3.81 -6.25 -7.05
N SER A 103 -4.62 -6.40 -8.10
CA SER A 103 -5.39 -7.61 -8.36
C SER A 103 -4.50 -8.78 -8.79
N GLY A 104 -4.86 -10.00 -8.40
CA GLY A 104 -4.16 -11.23 -8.74
C GLY A 104 -3.98 -12.16 -7.54
N ASP A 105 -3.33 -13.29 -7.78
CA ASP A 105 -3.11 -14.33 -6.79
C ASP A 105 -2.03 -13.96 -5.77
N GLY A 106 -2.19 -14.43 -4.53
CA GLY A 106 -1.14 -14.35 -3.51
C GLY A 106 -0.99 -13.02 -2.78
N GLY A 107 -1.85 -12.04 -3.08
CA GLY A 107 -1.81 -10.71 -2.48
C GLY A 107 -0.61 -9.89 -2.93
N PHE A 108 -0.52 -8.64 -2.46
CA PHE A 108 0.53 -7.72 -2.80
C PHE A 108 1.29 -7.26 -1.55
N GLU A 109 2.50 -6.80 -1.80
CA GLU A 109 3.32 -6.13 -0.82
C GLU A 109 3.86 -4.84 -1.46
N PHE A 110 3.62 -3.68 -0.84
CA PHE A 110 4.01 -2.37 -1.37
C PHE A 110 4.81 -1.60 -0.34
N LEU A 111 6.04 -1.23 -0.65
CA LEU A 111 6.79 -0.23 0.08
C LEU A 111 6.53 1.14 -0.56
N SER A 112 5.66 1.94 0.04
CA SER A 112 5.41 3.30 -0.39
C SER A 112 6.51 4.25 0.12
N PRO A 113 6.86 5.30 -0.61
CA PRO A 113 7.84 6.29 -0.17
C PRO A 113 7.23 7.34 0.78
N ASP A 114 8.06 8.24 1.31
CA ASP A 114 7.66 9.35 2.21
C ASP A 114 6.72 10.39 1.57
N LYS A 115 6.60 10.42 0.24
CA LYS A 115 5.68 11.32 -0.44
C LYS A 115 4.99 10.58 -1.56
N HIS A 116 3.74 10.25 -1.29
CA HIS A 116 2.96 9.34 -2.12
C HIS A 116 1.53 9.83 -2.23
N VAL A 117 1.06 9.97 -3.47
CA VAL A 117 -0.35 10.13 -3.83
C VAL A 117 -0.64 9.16 -4.96
N VAL A 118 -1.48 8.16 -4.71
CA VAL A 118 -1.95 7.19 -5.71
C VAL A 118 -3.47 7.23 -5.78
N VAL A 119 -3.98 7.23 -7.01
CA VAL A 119 -5.40 6.98 -7.29
C VAL A 119 -5.54 5.48 -7.54
N ASN A 120 -6.17 4.79 -6.60
CA ASN A 120 -6.53 3.38 -6.73
C ASN A 120 -7.92 3.29 -7.35
N LEU A 121 -8.02 2.50 -8.41
CA LEU A 121 -9.27 2.14 -9.07
C LEU A 121 -9.56 0.68 -8.73
N GLU A 122 -10.67 0.45 -8.06
CA GLU A 122 -11.22 -0.90 -7.86
C GLU A 122 -12.49 -1.04 -8.69
N ILE A 123 -12.55 -2.06 -9.53
CA ILE A 123 -13.68 -2.32 -10.40
C ILE A 123 -14.13 -3.76 -10.20
N GLU A 124 -15.40 -3.93 -9.87
CA GLU A 124 -16.06 -5.24 -9.78
C GLU A 124 -16.77 -5.49 -11.13
N PRO A 125 -16.28 -6.41 -11.99
CA PRO A 125 -16.81 -6.58 -13.34
C PRO A 125 -18.31 -6.89 -13.37
N GLU A 126 -18.81 -7.62 -12.38
CA GLU A 126 -20.24 -7.93 -12.25
C GLU A 126 -21.10 -6.71 -11.90
N ALA A 127 -20.51 -5.64 -11.36
CA ALA A 127 -21.21 -4.38 -11.06
C ALA A 127 -21.29 -3.42 -12.26
N VAL A 128 -20.55 -3.69 -13.34
CA VAL A 128 -20.57 -2.91 -14.59
C VAL A 128 -21.76 -3.34 -15.42
N GLU A 129 -22.77 -2.49 -15.62
CA GLU A 129 -24.01 -2.85 -16.33
C GLU A 129 -23.86 -2.90 -17.86
N ASP A 130 -23.07 -1.98 -18.43
CA ASP A 130 -22.87 -1.90 -19.88
C ASP A 130 -22.00 -3.08 -20.37
N ALA A 131 -22.56 -3.87 -21.29
CA ALA A 131 -21.92 -5.08 -21.80
C ALA A 131 -20.60 -4.82 -22.53
N LEU A 132 -20.47 -3.69 -23.24
CA LEU A 132 -19.23 -3.33 -23.93
C LEU A 132 -18.15 -2.92 -22.94
N VAL A 133 -18.52 -2.14 -21.92
CA VAL A 133 -17.60 -1.75 -20.84
C VAL A 133 -17.13 -2.99 -20.07
N ARG A 134 -18.05 -3.91 -19.76
CA ARG A 134 -17.72 -5.17 -19.09
C ARG A 134 -16.75 -6.03 -19.91
N ALA A 135 -17.02 -6.22 -21.20
CA ALA A 135 -16.13 -6.97 -22.09
C ALA A 135 -14.73 -6.34 -22.16
N GLN A 136 -14.64 -5.00 -22.23
CA GLN A 136 -13.36 -4.30 -22.21
C GLN A 136 -12.59 -4.53 -20.90
N LEU A 137 -13.30 -4.55 -19.77
CA LEU A 137 -12.71 -4.81 -18.45
C LEU A 137 -12.18 -6.24 -18.32
N GLU A 138 -12.88 -7.23 -18.88
CA GLU A 138 -12.42 -8.62 -18.95
C GLU A 138 -11.10 -8.72 -19.75
N GLU A 139 -11.00 -8.03 -20.88
CA GLU A 139 -9.73 -7.95 -21.63
C GLU A 139 -8.61 -7.29 -20.83
N ILE A 140 -8.91 -6.19 -20.11
CA ILE A 140 -7.95 -5.52 -19.23
C ILE A 140 -7.47 -6.50 -18.16
N ALA A 141 -8.37 -7.20 -17.48
CA ALA A 141 -8.03 -8.16 -16.42
C ALA A 141 -7.04 -9.23 -16.92
N VAL A 142 -7.27 -9.77 -18.12
CA VAL A 142 -6.35 -10.73 -18.75
C VAL A 142 -4.98 -10.11 -19.02
N ARG A 143 -4.92 -8.86 -19.50
CA ARG A 143 -3.65 -8.18 -19.83
C ARG A 143 -2.84 -7.77 -18.60
N LEU A 144 -3.50 -7.36 -17.51
CA LEU A 144 -2.85 -7.06 -16.22
C LEU A 144 -2.12 -8.29 -15.68
N GLY A 145 -2.68 -9.48 -15.91
CA GLY A 145 -2.10 -10.77 -15.57
C GLY A 145 -2.49 -11.25 -14.17
N ALA A 146 -2.07 -12.47 -13.84
CA ALA A 146 -2.51 -13.16 -12.63
C ALA A 146 -1.75 -12.78 -11.34
N ARG A 147 -0.78 -11.86 -11.39
CA ARG A 147 0.05 -11.52 -10.24
C ARG A 147 0.16 -10.01 -10.04
N PRO A 148 0.06 -9.53 -8.78
CA PRO A 148 0.35 -8.14 -8.45
C PRO A 148 1.80 -7.76 -8.77
N GLY A 149 2.02 -6.48 -9.07
CA GLY A 149 3.32 -5.97 -9.50
C GLY A 149 3.23 -4.64 -10.24
N VAL A 150 4.35 -4.20 -10.80
CA VAL A 150 4.45 -3.03 -11.66
C VAL A 150 4.30 -3.46 -13.11
N LEU A 151 3.38 -2.82 -13.82
CA LEU A 151 3.27 -2.93 -15.27
C LEU A 151 3.89 -1.69 -15.92
N ASN A 152 4.97 -1.90 -16.67
CA ASN A 152 5.54 -0.87 -17.52
C ASN A 152 4.58 -0.57 -18.67
N VAL A 153 4.27 0.70 -18.83
CA VAL A 153 3.34 1.22 -19.84
C VAL A 153 3.98 2.41 -20.54
N ASP A 154 3.39 2.84 -21.65
CA ASP A 154 3.81 4.07 -22.31
C ASP A 154 3.60 5.28 -21.37
N PRO A 155 4.66 6.03 -20.99
CA PRO A 155 4.54 7.14 -20.05
C PRO A 155 3.62 8.26 -20.53
N ALA A 156 3.57 8.52 -21.84
CA ALA A 156 2.72 9.57 -22.40
C ALA A 156 1.24 9.16 -22.33
N ARG A 157 0.92 7.89 -22.60
CA ARG A 157 -0.46 7.37 -22.45
C ARG A 157 -0.92 7.42 -20.99
N LEU A 158 -0.06 7.00 -20.07
CA LEU A 158 -0.38 7.05 -18.64
C LEU A 158 -0.53 8.51 -18.15
N GLN A 159 0.28 9.43 -18.66
CA GLN A 159 0.15 10.86 -18.35
C GLN A 159 -1.18 11.44 -18.89
N GLY A 160 -1.57 11.11 -20.12
CA GLY A 160 -2.88 11.49 -20.65
C GLY A 160 -4.04 10.94 -19.79
N PHE A 161 -3.93 9.68 -19.34
CA PHE A 161 -4.94 9.10 -18.45
C PHE A 161 -4.98 9.80 -17.08
N ARG A 162 -3.84 10.20 -16.50
CA ARG A 162 -3.80 11.02 -15.28
C ARG A 162 -4.53 12.35 -15.46
N GLU A 163 -4.40 13.00 -16.61
CA GLU A 163 -5.05 14.28 -16.89
C GLU A 163 -6.57 14.11 -16.95
N VAL A 164 -7.06 13.05 -17.59
CA VAL A 164 -8.48 12.69 -17.60
C VAL A 164 -8.97 12.40 -16.18
N LEU A 165 -8.28 11.53 -15.43
CA LEU A 165 -8.63 11.22 -14.03
C LEU A 165 -8.65 12.48 -13.17
N LYS A 166 -7.67 13.38 -13.33
CA LYS A 166 -7.63 14.65 -12.60
C LYS A 166 -8.87 15.49 -12.88
N GLN A 167 -9.26 15.65 -14.14
CA GLN A 167 -10.45 16.42 -14.51
C GLN A 167 -11.73 15.82 -13.92
N LEU A 168 -11.85 14.48 -13.98
CA LEU A 168 -12.99 13.77 -13.38
C LEU A 168 -13.03 13.94 -11.86
N LEU A 169 -11.89 13.80 -11.18
CA LEU A 169 -11.76 13.99 -9.74
C LEU A 169 -12.06 15.43 -9.33
N ASP A 170 -11.57 16.42 -10.07
CA ASP A 170 -11.83 17.84 -9.81
C ASP A 170 -13.32 18.17 -9.97
N ALA A 171 -14.00 17.61 -10.98
CA ALA A 171 -15.43 17.77 -11.19
C ALA A 171 -16.25 17.19 -10.03
N VAL A 172 -15.94 15.96 -9.62
CA VAL A 172 -16.59 15.27 -8.49
C VAL A 172 -16.31 16.01 -7.16
N ALA A 173 -15.10 16.52 -6.97
CA ALA A 173 -14.78 17.32 -5.78
C ALA A 173 -15.53 18.66 -5.74
N ALA A 174 -15.72 19.31 -6.90
CA ALA A 174 -16.47 20.56 -7.00
C ALA A 174 -17.98 20.36 -6.83
N THR A 175 -18.53 19.24 -7.31
CA THR A 175 -19.96 18.91 -7.21
C THR A 175 -20.15 17.41 -6.93
N PRO A 176 -20.07 16.97 -5.67
CA PRO A 176 -20.18 15.55 -5.31
C PRO A 176 -21.47 14.86 -5.76
N THR A 177 -22.58 15.62 -5.77
CA THR A 177 -23.91 15.12 -6.20
C THR A 177 -23.99 14.83 -7.70
N LEU A 178 -22.97 15.13 -8.51
CA LEU A 178 -22.91 14.74 -9.92
C LEU A 178 -23.10 13.24 -10.12
N LEU A 179 -22.59 12.44 -9.19
CA LEU A 179 -22.64 10.98 -9.27
C LEU A 179 -23.98 10.39 -8.80
N ASP A 180 -24.92 11.22 -8.32
CA ASP A 180 -26.31 10.80 -8.06
C ASP A 180 -27.07 10.56 -9.37
N ASP A 181 -26.63 11.16 -10.48
CA ASP A 181 -27.15 10.87 -11.82
C ASP A 181 -26.47 9.61 -12.39
N ALA A 182 -27.28 8.59 -12.65
CA ALA A 182 -26.79 7.30 -13.14
C ALA A 182 -26.10 7.40 -14.51
N GLY A 183 -26.52 8.33 -15.37
CA GLY A 183 -25.89 8.56 -16.67
C GLY A 183 -24.51 9.19 -16.54
N VAL A 184 -24.35 10.13 -15.60
CA VAL A 184 -23.04 10.72 -15.27
C VAL A 184 -22.11 9.67 -14.64
N ALA A 185 -22.63 8.86 -13.71
CA ALA A 185 -21.86 7.77 -13.10
C ALA A 185 -21.41 6.73 -14.14
N ALA A 186 -22.30 6.35 -15.07
CA ALA A 186 -21.96 5.43 -16.17
C ALA A 186 -20.95 6.05 -17.15
N ALA A 187 -21.05 7.35 -17.44
CA ALA A 187 -20.06 8.04 -18.28
C ALA A 187 -18.68 8.07 -17.61
N PHE A 188 -18.62 8.31 -16.30
CA PHE A 188 -17.38 8.23 -15.52
C PHE A 188 -16.79 6.83 -15.58
N GLU A 189 -17.58 5.80 -15.30
CA GLU A 189 -17.16 4.38 -15.37
C GLU A 189 -16.57 4.07 -16.75
N LYS A 190 -17.28 4.45 -17.80
CA LYS A 190 -16.84 4.26 -19.19
C LYS A 190 -15.51 4.97 -19.45
N SER A 191 -15.36 6.23 -19.07
CA SER A 191 -14.11 6.99 -19.24
C SER A 191 -12.94 6.34 -18.50
N VAL A 192 -13.16 5.79 -17.30
CA VAL A 192 -12.13 5.08 -16.54
C VAL A 192 -11.72 3.77 -17.23
N VAL A 193 -12.68 2.93 -17.62
CA VAL A 193 -12.38 1.62 -18.22
C VAL A 193 -11.70 1.77 -19.58
N PHE A 194 -12.20 2.64 -20.45
CA PHE A 194 -11.55 2.87 -21.75
C PHE A 194 -10.21 3.59 -21.61
N GLY A 195 -10.07 4.52 -20.65
CA GLY A 195 -8.78 5.13 -20.36
C GLY A 195 -7.73 4.11 -19.89
N LEU A 196 -8.13 3.14 -19.06
CA LEU A 196 -7.27 2.01 -18.69
C LEU A 196 -6.93 1.13 -19.89
N ALA A 197 -7.89 0.85 -20.79
CA ALA A 197 -7.65 0.05 -21.99
C ALA A 197 -6.58 0.66 -22.91
N GLU A 198 -6.53 1.99 -23.03
CA GLU A 198 -5.53 2.71 -23.83
C GLU A 198 -4.12 2.63 -23.21
N VAL A 199 -4.04 2.61 -21.88
CA VAL A 199 -2.80 2.52 -21.11
C VAL A 199 -2.25 1.09 -21.09
N VAL A 200 -3.12 0.09 -20.92
CA VAL A 200 -2.72 -1.32 -20.77
C VAL A 200 -2.42 -1.90 -22.17
N PRO A 201 -1.16 -2.28 -22.46
CA PRO A 201 -0.76 -2.69 -23.80
C PRO A 201 -1.46 -3.99 -24.24
N PRO A 202 -1.78 -4.15 -25.53
CA PRO A 202 -2.49 -5.32 -26.06
C PRO A 202 -1.67 -6.62 -26.00
N MET A 203 -0.34 -6.53 -25.90
CA MET A 203 0.54 -7.65 -25.55
C MET A 203 1.57 -7.18 -24.54
N ARG A 204 1.94 -8.05 -23.58
CA ARG A 204 3.13 -7.83 -22.75
C ARG A 204 4.34 -7.93 -23.69
N VAL A 205 4.88 -6.79 -24.11
CA VAL A 205 6.14 -6.77 -24.85
C VAL A 205 7.19 -7.34 -23.91
N GLY A 206 7.78 -8.48 -24.29
CA GLY A 206 8.87 -9.08 -23.54
C GLY A 206 10.06 -8.12 -23.52
N GLU A 207 10.26 -7.43 -22.40
CA GLU A 207 11.43 -6.57 -22.21
C GLU A 207 12.64 -7.46 -21.94
N ALA A 208 13.49 -7.59 -22.96
CA ALA A 208 14.60 -8.52 -22.98
C ALA A 208 15.94 -7.82 -22.67
N HIS A 209 16.62 -8.37 -21.65
CA HIS A 209 18.08 -8.59 -21.57
C HIS A 209 19.05 -7.58 -20.93
N ALA A 210 18.68 -6.37 -20.54
CA ALA A 210 19.58 -5.49 -19.74
C ALA A 210 19.07 -5.16 -18.32
N HIS A 211 17.75 -5.16 -18.10
CA HIS A 211 17.11 -4.87 -16.80
C HIS A 211 17.12 -6.05 -15.81
N LEU A 212 17.33 -7.28 -16.30
CA LEU A 212 17.15 -8.52 -15.54
C LEU A 212 18.08 -8.68 -14.33
N GLN A 213 19.31 -8.13 -14.37
CA GLN A 213 20.25 -8.31 -13.25
C GLN A 213 19.94 -7.40 -12.05
N GLY A 214 19.55 -6.14 -12.31
CA GLY A 214 19.13 -5.19 -11.28
C GLY A 214 17.84 -5.65 -10.62
N GLU A 215 16.85 -6.04 -11.42
CA GLU A 215 15.58 -6.58 -10.95
C GLU A 215 15.76 -7.90 -10.17
N ALA A 216 16.62 -8.81 -10.63
CA ALA A 216 16.90 -10.04 -9.90
C ALA A 216 17.57 -9.77 -8.55
N ARG A 217 18.45 -8.76 -8.44
CA ARG A 217 19.02 -8.36 -7.15
C ARG A 217 17.95 -7.75 -6.24
N THR A 218 17.14 -6.83 -6.74
CA THR A 218 16.04 -6.20 -5.97
C THR A 218 15.05 -7.25 -5.47
N ALA A 219 14.62 -8.17 -6.33
CA ALA A 219 13.71 -9.24 -5.97
C ALA A 219 14.30 -10.18 -4.89
N ARG A 220 15.59 -10.54 -4.99
CA ARG A 220 16.26 -11.33 -3.95
C ARG A 220 16.37 -10.59 -2.63
N ASN A 221 16.74 -9.30 -2.66
CA ASN A 221 16.83 -8.49 -1.45
C ASN A 221 15.44 -8.29 -0.80
N TRP A 222 14.39 -8.12 -1.62
CA TRP A 222 13.00 -8.09 -1.19
C TRP A 222 12.59 -9.37 -0.47
N GLN A 223 12.88 -10.53 -1.06
CA GLN A 223 12.62 -11.83 -0.44
C GLN A 223 13.34 -11.97 0.89
N LEU A 224 14.60 -11.54 0.98
CA LEU A 224 15.36 -11.53 2.23
C LEU A 224 14.66 -10.66 3.28
N VAL A 225 14.30 -9.41 2.95
CA VAL A 225 13.61 -8.50 3.88
C VAL A 225 12.28 -9.09 4.35
N ARG A 226 11.50 -9.67 3.44
CA ARG A 226 10.24 -10.36 3.75
C ARG A 226 10.44 -11.53 4.71
N GLN A 227 11.46 -12.36 4.47
CA GLN A 227 11.80 -13.48 5.34
C GLN A 227 12.22 -13.00 6.74
N VAL A 228 13.06 -11.97 6.82
CA VAL A 228 13.45 -11.36 8.11
C VAL A 228 12.24 -10.80 8.84
N ARG A 229 11.33 -10.11 8.15
CA ARG A 229 10.07 -9.63 8.74
C ARG A 229 9.30 -10.79 9.35
N GLY A 230 9.06 -11.88 8.61
CA GLY A 230 8.36 -13.06 9.13
C GLY A 230 9.00 -13.60 10.41
N LEU A 231 10.32 -13.73 10.44
CA LEU A 231 11.04 -14.18 11.64
C LEU A 231 10.86 -13.24 12.84
N VAL A 232 10.86 -11.92 12.62
CA VAL A 232 10.62 -10.92 13.67
C VAL A 232 9.19 -11.00 14.18
N GLU A 233 8.21 -11.18 13.29
CA GLU A 233 6.79 -11.30 13.61
C GLU A 233 6.49 -12.60 14.39
N GLU A 234 7.20 -13.68 14.08
CA GLU A 234 7.10 -15.00 14.75
C GLU A 234 7.86 -15.08 16.09
N SER A 235 8.78 -14.14 16.36
CA SER A 235 9.67 -14.17 17.54
C SER A 235 9.56 -12.91 18.41
N PRO A 236 8.38 -12.60 18.99
CA PRO A 236 8.19 -11.39 19.79
C PRO A 236 9.11 -11.35 21.02
N ASP A 237 9.19 -12.46 21.76
CA ASP A 237 9.90 -12.56 23.04
C ASP A 237 11.40 -12.90 22.89
N CYS A 238 11.86 -13.22 21.67
CA CYS A 238 13.25 -13.60 21.39
C CYS A 238 13.87 -12.63 20.38
N PRO A 239 14.58 -11.59 20.85
CA PRO A 239 15.13 -10.57 19.99
C PRO A 239 16.16 -11.09 18.98
N LEU A 240 15.76 -11.31 17.72
CA LEU A 240 16.71 -11.59 16.64
C LEU A 240 17.79 -10.51 16.53
N SER A 241 19.05 -10.95 16.64
CA SER A 241 20.24 -10.14 16.43
C SER A 241 20.68 -10.16 14.97
N VAL A 242 21.40 -9.12 14.53
CA VAL A 242 21.99 -9.07 13.18
C VAL A 242 22.95 -10.25 12.94
N ALA A 243 23.64 -10.72 13.98
CA ALA A 243 24.56 -11.85 13.88
C ALA A 243 23.81 -13.17 13.56
N GLU A 244 22.68 -13.42 14.21
CA GLU A 244 21.82 -14.57 13.93
C GLU A 244 21.24 -14.51 12.52
N LEU A 245 20.84 -13.33 12.05
CA LEU A 245 20.40 -13.16 10.66
C LEU A 245 21.55 -13.47 9.68
N CYS A 246 22.76 -12.98 9.93
CA CYS A 246 23.93 -13.28 9.11
C CYS A 246 24.19 -14.80 9.02
N ALA A 247 24.13 -15.50 10.15
CA ALA A 247 24.30 -16.95 10.20
C ALA A 247 23.16 -17.69 9.45
N ARG A 248 21.91 -17.29 9.67
CA ARG A 248 20.73 -17.94 9.07
C ARG A 248 20.66 -17.76 7.55
N PHE A 249 20.93 -16.56 7.05
CA PHE A 249 20.89 -16.24 5.62
C PHE A 249 22.22 -16.48 4.91
N ARG A 250 23.25 -16.98 5.62
CA ARG A 250 24.61 -17.19 5.09
C ARG A 250 25.15 -15.94 4.39
N ALA A 251 24.87 -14.78 4.97
CA ALA A 251 25.22 -13.48 4.42
C ALA A 251 26.21 -12.76 5.34
N SER A 252 27.14 -12.00 4.75
CA SER A 252 27.97 -11.10 5.53
C SER A 252 27.13 -9.96 6.11
N ARG A 253 27.58 -9.35 7.21
CA ARG A 253 26.93 -8.16 7.78
C ARG A 253 26.77 -7.03 6.76
N ARG A 254 27.78 -6.84 5.90
CA ARG A 254 27.77 -5.84 4.83
C ARG A 254 26.72 -6.16 3.76
N THR A 255 26.62 -7.43 3.35
CA THR A 255 25.61 -7.89 2.40
C THR A 255 24.21 -7.67 2.95
N LEU A 256 23.98 -8.03 4.21
CA LEU A 256 22.71 -7.84 4.88
C LEU A 256 22.36 -6.35 5.01
N GLN A 257 23.33 -5.52 5.38
CA GLN A 257 23.13 -4.08 5.46
C GLN A 257 22.70 -3.47 4.12
N TYR A 258 23.40 -3.79 3.04
CA TYR A 258 23.03 -3.31 1.71
C TYR A 258 21.70 -3.85 1.23
N ALA A 259 21.37 -5.11 1.51
CA ALA A 259 20.07 -5.64 1.14
C ALA A 259 18.92 -4.82 1.75
N PHE A 260 19.05 -4.41 3.02
CA PHE A 260 18.06 -3.58 3.69
C PHE A 260 18.09 -2.12 3.22
N GLU A 261 19.25 -1.50 3.10
CA GLU A 261 19.36 -0.11 2.64
C GLU A 261 18.83 0.06 1.20
N ASP A 262 19.19 -0.87 0.29
CA ASP A 262 18.77 -0.86 -1.11
C ASP A 262 17.26 -1.12 -1.30
N THR A 263 16.62 -1.76 -0.31
CA THR A 263 15.23 -2.26 -0.44
C THR A 263 14.23 -1.46 0.37
N VAL A 264 14.59 -1.09 1.61
CA VAL A 264 13.70 -0.42 2.56
C VAL A 264 14.28 0.89 3.09
N GLY A 265 15.44 1.34 2.58
CA GLY A 265 16.04 2.63 2.90
C GLY A 265 16.61 2.76 4.31
N VAL A 266 16.62 1.69 5.10
CA VAL A 266 17.12 1.68 6.49
C VAL A 266 17.98 0.46 6.73
N ASN A 267 18.88 0.50 7.72
CA ASN A 267 19.70 -0.66 8.07
C ASN A 267 18.86 -1.76 8.78
N PRO A 268 19.37 -3.02 8.85
CA PRO A 268 18.61 -4.15 9.39
C PRO A 268 18.13 -3.94 10.83
N SER A 269 18.97 -3.40 11.71
CA SER A 269 18.62 -3.14 13.11
C SER A 269 17.51 -2.10 13.25
N ALA A 270 17.53 -1.06 12.43
CA ALA A 270 16.49 -0.03 12.40
C ALA A 270 15.17 -0.61 11.88
N TYR A 271 15.20 -1.45 10.84
CA TYR A 271 14.01 -2.13 10.32
C TYR A 271 13.37 -3.05 11.36
N ILE A 272 14.15 -3.94 11.98
CA ILE A 272 13.66 -4.86 13.02
C ILE A 272 13.03 -4.07 14.17
N ARG A 273 13.67 -2.97 14.58
CA ARG A 273 13.13 -2.08 15.61
C ARG A 273 11.80 -1.46 15.18
N ALA A 274 11.70 -0.95 13.95
CA ALA A 274 10.47 -0.37 13.42
C ALA A 274 9.31 -1.39 13.43
N VAL A 275 9.56 -2.62 12.97
CA VAL A 275 8.57 -3.71 13.00
C VAL A 275 8.12 -4.00 14.45
N ARG A 276 9.04 -4.10 15.40
CA ARG A 276 8.68 -4.35 16.81
C ARG A 276 7.90 -3.20 17.42
N LEU A 277 8.32 -1.96 17.18
CA LEU A 277 7.61 -0.76 17.67
C LEU A 277 6.19 -0.70 17.10
N ASP A 278 6.01 -1.09 15.84
CA ASP A 278 4.72 -1.17 15.16
C ASP A 278 3.79 -2.20 15.83
N HIS A 279 4.31 -3.38 16.17
CA HIS A 279 3.57 -4.36 16.95
C HIS A 279 3.26 -3.90 18.38
N VAL A 280 4.18 -3.19 19.03
CA VAL A 280 3.90 -2.59 20.34
C VAL A 280 2.73 -1.63 20.21
N ARG A 281 2.75 -0.71 19.23
CA ARG A 281 1.67 0.26 18.99
C ARG A 281 0.31 -0.42 18.84
N ARG A 282 0.22 -1.51 18.07
CA ARG A 282 -1.02 -2.29 17.93
C ARG A 282 -1.42 -2.98 19.24
N GLY A 283 -0.45 -3.59 19.92
CA GLY A 283 -0.66 -4.29 21.19
C GLY A 283 -1.18 -3.38 22.31
N LEU A 284 -0.81 -2.09 22.29
CA LEU A 284 -1.27 -1.11 23.28
C LEU A 284 -2.79 -0.93 23.29
N ARG A 285 -3.52 -1.26 22.22
CA ARG A 285 -4.98 -1.11 22.18
C ARG A 285 -5.73 -2.00 23.17
N GLY A 286 -5.17 -3.14 23.55
CA GLY A 286 -5.78 -4.11 24.45
C GLY A 286 -4.98 -4.40 25.72
N ALA A 287 -3.90 -3.66 25.97
CA ALA A 287 -2.94 -4.00 27.02
C ALA A 287 -3.25 -3.39 28.38
N GLN A 288 -2.84 -4.09 29.46
CA GLN A 288 -2.99 -3.58 30.83
C GLN A 288 -1.97 -2.49 31.14
N SER A 289 -0.78 -2.55 30.54
CA SER A 289 0.24 -1.50 30.68
C SER A 289 1.14 -1.39 29.45
N VAL A 290 1.78 -0.23 29.27
CA VAL A 290 2.82 -0.04 28.25
C VAL A 290 4.00 -0.97 28.47
N THR A 291 4.40 -1.16 29.74
CA THR A 291 5.53 -2.00 30.15
C THR A 291 5.35 -3.44 29.71
N GLU A 292 4.18 -4.02 29.94
CA GLU A 292 3.83 -5.39 29.53
C GLU A 292 4.08 -5.63 28.03
N VAL A 293 3.52 -4.77 27.18
CA VAL A 293 3.65 -4.91 25.72
C VAL A 293 5.08 -4.66 25.26
N ALA A 294 5.75 -3.66 25.81
CA ALA A 294 7.12 -3.34 25.48
C ALA A 294 8.05 -4.53 25.80
N THR A 295 7.91 -5.13 26.98
CA THR A 295 8.70 -6.29 27.40
C THR A 295 8.44 -7.52 26.53
N ARG A 296 7.18 -7.79 26.16
CA ARG A 296 6.81 -8.87 25.23
C ARG A 296 7.49 -8.73 23.85
N TRP A 297 7.76 -7.51 23.40
CA TRP A 297 8.48 -7.26 22.15
C TRP A 297 9.99 -7.00 22.37
N GLY A 298 10.53 -7.40 23.53
CA GLY A 298 11.95 -7.39 23.82
C GLY A 298 12.53 -6.02 24.20
N PHE A 299 11.70 -5.05 24.59
CA PHE A 299 12.16 -3.76 25.09
C PHE A 299 12.27 -3.77 26.63
N TRP A 300 13.50 -3.80 27.14
CA TRP A 300 13.80 -3.84 28.58
C TRP A 300 14.25 -2.49 29.17
N HIS A 301 14.71 -1.57 28.33
CA HIS A 301 15.17 -0.24 28.74
C HIS A 301 14.12 0.82 28.42
N PHE A 302 13.16 1.02 29.32
CA PHE A 302 11.94 1.80 29.06
C PHE A 302 12.16 3.27 28.69
N GLY A 303 13.21 3.92 29.23
CA GLY A 303 13.58 5.28 28.84
C GLY A 303 14.02 5.38 27.38
N ASN A 304 14.90 4.47 26.94
CA ASN A 304 15.33 4.39 25.54
C ASN A 304 14.16 3.98 24.62
N PHE A 305 13.38 2.98 25.02
CA PHE A 305 12.19 2.56 24.31
C PHE A 305 11.22 3.72 24.05
N SER A 306 10.93 4.54 25.06
CA SER A 306 10.01 5.67 24.93
C SER A 306 10.52 6.73 23.95
N ASN A 307 11.84 6.98 23.95
CA ASN A 307 12.48 7.86 22.97
C ASN A 307 12.46 7.30 21.56
N GLU A 308 12.74 6.00 21.39
CA GLU A 308 12.69 5.32 20.09
C GLU A 308 11.27 5.30 19.53
N TYR A 309 10.28 5.00 20.37
CA TYR A 309 8.85 5.02 20.03
C TYR A 309 8.41 6.42 19.58
N ARG A 310 8.76 7.46 20.36
CA ARG A 310 8.48 8.86 19.99
C ARG A 310 9.18 9.28 18.70
N GLY A 311 10.42 8.86 18.50
CA GLY A 311 11.13 9.09 17.25
C GLY A 311 10.46 8.39 16.07
N GLN A 312 9.93 7.19 16.27
CA GLN A 312 9.25 6.43 15.21
C GLN A 312 7.89 7.03 14.85
N PHE A 313 7.04 7.37 15.83
CA PHE A 313 5.63 7.72 15.59
C PHE A 313 5.25 9.17 15.88
N GLY A 314 6.13 9.96 16.46
CA GLY A 314 5.86 11.35 16.85
C GLY A 314 5.05 11.52 18.14
N GLU A 315 4.77 10.43 18.86
CA GLU A 315 3.99 10.42 20.11
C GLU A 315 4.62 9.46 21.13
N LEU A 316 4.35 9.63 22.42
CA LEU A 316 4.80 8.71 23.47
C LEU A 316 3.94 7.43 23.49
N PRO A 317 4.49 6.28 23.92
CA PRO A 317 3.70 5.05 24.02
C PRO A 317 2.55 5.18 25.04
N SER A 318 2.71 5.99 26.08
CA SER A 318 1.64 6.29 27.04
C SER A 318 0.49 7.11 26.43
N GLU A 319 0.78 7.97 25.44
CA GLU A 319 -0.25 8.74 24.73
C GLU A 319 -1.08 7.84 23.81
N THR A 320 -0.42 6.92 23.09
CA THR A 320 -1.12 5.90 22.30
C THR A 320 -2.00 5.02 23.19
N TRP A 321 -1.46 4.54 24.32
CA TRP A 321 -2.18 3.67 25.25
C TRP A 321 -3.40 4.35 25.87
N ARG A 322 -3.26 5.58 26.37
CA ARG A 322 -4.37 6.37 26.93
C ARG A 322 -5.50 6.57 25.92
N ARG A 323 -5.14 6.98 24.69
CA ARG A 323 -6.09 7.16 23.59
C ARG A 323 -6.87 5.88 23.29
N ALA A 324 -6.20 4.73 23.29
CA ALA A 324 -6.87 3.47 23.01
C ALA A 324 -7.84 3.03 24.12
N ARG A 325 -7.64 3.49 25.37
CA ARG A 325 -8.56 3.23 26.49
C ARG A 325 -9.67 4.29 26.63
N GLY A 326 -9.62 5.37 25.85
CA GLY A 326 -10.55 6.49 25.99
C GLY A 326 -10.38 7.29 27.29
N VAL A 327 -9.15 7.27 27.85
CA VAL A 327 -8.77 7.99 29.09
C VAL A 327 -7.81 9.12 28.78
#